data_AF-A0AA39FH29-F1
#
_entry.id   AF-A0AA39FH29-F1
#
_cell.length_a   1.000
_cell.length_b   1.000
_cell.length_c   1.000
_cell.angle_alpha   90.00
_cell.angle_beta   90.00
_cell.angle_gamma   90.00
#
_symmetry.space_group_name_H-M   'P 1'
#
loop_
_entity.id
_entity.type
_entity.pdbx_description
1 polymer ?
#
loop_
_entity_poly.entity_id
_entity_poly.type
_entity_poly.pdbx_seq_one_letter_code
_entity_poly.pdbx_strand_id
1 'polypeptide(L)'
;MSLEWAHHYVKLAIASYSWLFVIYQNACTGYYKLFRQMTCCACFRQEQHNILDDNCCLCSLAGIKHLSQLSRDDILFASFRNHLCEIPFCVVVDHKTTSIVIVIRGSLSLRDLITDIAAASDLFEPEGLPPGSMAHRGMIIGAKVLLRQLDHYKILEKAFATYPNYGLTLTGKYFPYPILRLIIYIVKNYLLHIIN
;
A
#
# COMPACT_ATOMS: atom_id res chain seq x y z
N MET A 1 -13.56 -9.78 14.11
CA MET A 1 -12.66 -10.21 13.02
C MET A 1 -12.25 -11.64 13.33
N SER A 2 -12.49 -12.62 12.45
CA SER A 2 -12.01 -14.00 12.68
C SER A 2 -10.49 -14.08 12.46
N LEU A 3 -9.86 -15.11 13.02
CA LEU A 3 -8.42 -15.35 12.86
C LEU A 3 -8.04 -15.51 11.38
N GLU A 4 -8.91 -16.11 10.57
CA GLU A 4 -8.69 -16.30 9.13
C GLU A 4 -8.68 -14.97 8.37
N TRP A 5 -9.61 -14.07 8.67
CA TRP A 5 -9.62 -12.72 8.08
C TRP A 5 -8.39 -11.93 8.49
N ALA A 6 -7.97 -12.02 9.77
CA ALA A 6 -6.76 -11.36 10.25
C ALA A 6 -5.51 -11.87 9.51
N HIS A 7 -5.36 -13.19 9.38
CA HIS A 7 -4.25 -13.80 8.64
C HIS A 7 -4.25 -13.35 7.16
N HIS A 8 -5.42 -13.32 6.52
CA HIS A 8 -5.55 -12.87 5.14
C HIS A 8 -5.09 -11.42 4.93
N TYR A 9 -5.57 -10.49 5.74
CA TYR A 9 -5.17 -9.08 5.64
C TYR A 9 -3.71 -8.85 6.04
N VAL A 10 -3.18 -9.62 6.99
CA VAL A 10 -1.75 -9.60 7.33
C VAL A 10 -0.90 -10.09 6.15
N LYS A 11 -1.33 -11.12 5.43
CA LYS A 11 -0.63 -11.59 4.23
C LYS A 11 -0.58 -10.52 3.14
N LEU A 12 -1.70 -9.83 2.88
CA LEU A 12 -1.73 -8.68 1.96
C LEU A 12 -0.79 -7.56 2.42
N ALA A 13 -0.86 -7.21 3.71
CA ALA A 13 0.01 -6.19 4.29
C ALA A 13 1.49 -6.54 4.19
N ILE A 14 1.85 -7.81 4.41
CA ILE A 14 3.22 -8.32 4.21
C ILE A 14 3.63 -8.22 2.73
N ALA A 15 2.71 -8.52 1.81
CA ALA A 15 2.99 -8.49 0.38
C ALA A 15 3.40 -7.09 -0.12
N SER A 16 2.95 -6.01 0.53
CA SER A 16 3.37 -4.64 0.21
C SER A 16 4.89 -4.41 0.31
N TYR A 17 5.59 -5.19 1.15
CA TYR A 17 7.05 -5.18 1.24
C TYR A 17 7.74 -5.84 0.05
N SER A 18 6.96 -6.49 -0.83
CA SER A 18 7.37 -6.88 -2.17
C SER A 18 8.61 -7.79 -2.18
N TRP A 19 9.48 -7.65 -3.19
CA TRP A 19 10.66 -8.48 -3.37
C TRP A 19 11.60 -8.50 -2.17
N LEU A 20 11.68 -7.42 -1.39
CA LEU A 20 12.50 -7.35 -0.18
C LEU A 20 12.09 -8.43 0.82
N PHE A 21 10.79 -8.61 1.03
CA PHE A 21 10.29 -9.62 1.95
C PHE A 21 10.40 -11.05 1.40
N VAL A 22 10.31 -11.22 0.07
CA VAL A 22 10.56 -12.52 -0.58
C VAL A 22 12.00 -12.99 -0.31
N ILE A 23 12.97 -12.07 -0.44
CA ILE A 23 14.38 -12.36 -0.15
C ILE A 23 14.57 -12.64 1.34
N TYR A 24 13.98 -11.81 2.21
CA TYR A 24 14.07 -11.97 3.65
C TYR A 24 13.56 -13.35 4.13
N GLN A 25 12.44 -13.84 3.59
CA GLN A 25 11.89 -15.14 3.95
C GLN A 25 12.67 -16.34 3.38
N ASN A 26 13.43 -16.14 2.31
CA ASN A 26 14.04 -17.22 1.54
C ASN A 26 15.51 -16.92 1.32
N ALA A 27 16.31 -17.06 2.39
CA ALA A 27 17.76 -16.98 2.31
C ALA A 27 18.25 -17.91 1.18
N CYS A 28 19.01 -17.33 0.23
CA CYS A 28 19.59 -17.97 -0.95
C CYS A 28 18.61 -18.40 -2.08
N THR A 29 17.35 -18.74 -1.80
CA THR A 29 16.39 -19.18 -2.85
C THR A 29 15.40 -18.11 -3.32
N GLY A 30 15.31 -16.97 -2.62
CA GLY A 30 14.35 -15.90 -2.92
C GLY A 30 14.48 -15.34 -4.34
N TYR A 31 15.71 -15.19 -4.84
CA TYR A 31 15.96 -14.73 -6.21
C TYR A 31 15.38 -15.67 -7.27
N TYR A 32 15.54 -17.00 -7.10
CA TYR A 32 14.99 -17.99 -8.03
C TYR A 32 13.45 -17.99 -8.04
N LYS A 33 12.83 -17.83 -6.86
CA LYS A 33 11.37 -17.74 -6.73
C LYS A 33 10.82 -16.48 -7.39
N LEU A 34 11.53 -15.37 -7.25
CA LEU A 34 11.14 -14.09 -7.85
C LEU A 34 11.34 -14.08 -9.37
N PHE A 35 12.42 -14.70 -9.87
CA PHE A 35 12.76 -14.69 -11.30
C PHE A 35 11.64 -15.20 -12.20
N ARG A 36 10.87 -16.20 -11.75
CA ARG A 36 9.71 -16.73 -12.50
C ARG A 36 8.52 -15.77 -12.58
N GLN A 37 8.50 -14.72 -11.75
CA GLN A 37 7.42 -13.74 -11.67
C GLN A 37 7.82 -12.38 -12.28
N MET A 38 9.11 -12.15 -12.51
CA MET A 38 9.65 -10.92 -13.11
C MET A 38 9.31 -10.80 -14.60
N THR A 39 9.24 -9.59 -15.11
CA THR A 39 9.07 -9.31 -16.54
C THR A 39 10.20 -8.38 -16.99
N CYS A 40 11.16 -8.91 -17.76
CA CYS A 40 12.35 -8.18 -18.19
C CYS A 40 12.15 -7.53 -19.58
N CYS A 41 12.94 -6.48 -19.84
CA CYS A 41 12.80 -5.48 -20.90
C CYS A 41 12.88 -5.97 -22.36
N ALA A 42 13.16 -7.24 -22.65
CA ALA A 42 13.54 -7.64 -24.01
C ALA A 42 12.38 -7.88 -25.00
N CYS A 43 11.14 -8.21 -24.58
CA CYS A 43 10.12 -8.63 -25.58
C CYS A 43 8.67 -8.14 -25.37
N PHE A 44 8.21 -7.77 -24.17
CA PHE A 44 6.76 -7.54 -23.94
C PHE A 44 6.44 -6.51 -22.84
N ARG A 45 7.15 -5.37 -22.80
CA ARG A 45 6.77 -4.32 -21.85
C ARG A 45 5.50 -3.61 -22.35
N GLN A 46 4.33 -4.10 -21.95
CA GLN A 46 3.13 -3.26 -21.95
C GLN A 46 3.38 -2.06 -21.04
N GLU A 47 2.97 -0.87 -21.47
CA GLU A 47 2.94 0.29 -20.58
C GLU A 47 2.10 -0.05 -19.35
N GLN A 48 2.74 -0.04 -18.19
CA GLN A 48 2.07 -0.31 -16.93
C GLN A 48 1.70 1.02 -16.28
N HIS A 49 0.72 1.72 -16.84
CA HIS A 49 0.27 3.02 -16.31
C HIS A 49 -0.16 2.95 -14.83
N ASN A 50 -0.49 1.76 -14.35
CA ASN A 50 -0.97 1.51 -13.00
C ASN A 50 0.16 1.16 -12.01
N ILE A 51 1.42 1.08 -12.46
CA ILE A 51 2.56 0.73 -11.61
C ILE A 51 3.59 1.86 -11.65
N LEU A 52 3.82 2.52 -10.52
CA LEU A 52 4.75 3.64 -10.39
C LEU A 52 6.04 3.22 -9.66
N ASP A 53 7.17 3.66 -10.21
CA ASP A 53 8.51 3.54 -9.61
C ASP A 53 8.94 2.12 -9.21
N ASP A 54 8.54 1.12 -10.00
CA ASP A 54 9.18 -0.20 -9.96
C ASP A 54 10.45 -0.23 -10.83
N ASN A 55 11.32 -1.19 -10.58
CA ASN A 55 12.56 -1.36 -11.33
C ASN A 55 12.32 -1.96 -12.74
N CYS A 56 13.39 -2.04 -13.54
CA CYS A 56 13.33 -2.51 -14.93
C CYS A 56 12.80 -3.95 -15.11
N CYS A 57 12.75 -4.75 -14.04
CA CYS A 57 12.27 -6.14 -14.05
C CYS A 57 10.90 -6.32 -13.37
N LEU A 58 10.29 -5.22 -12.91
CA LEU A 58 9.06 -5.21 -12.12
C LEU A 58 9.17 -6.12 -10.88
N CYS A 59 10.32 -6.10 -10.20
CA CYS A 59 10.54 -6.96 -9.04
C CYS A 59 9.51 -6.72 -7.94
N SER A 60 9.08 -5.47 -7.74
CA SER A 60 8.18 -5.14 -6.66
C SER A 60 6.79 -5.70 -6.92
N LEU A 61 6.28 -5.53 -8.15
CA LEU A 61 5.06 -6.19 -8.61
C LEU A 61 5.17 -7.72 -8.53
N ALA A 62 6.29 -8.29 -8.97
CA ALA A 62 6.55 -9.74 -8.89
C ALA A 62 6.51 -10.24 -7.44
N GLY A 63 7.05 -9.46 -6.50
CA GLY A 63 7.03 -9.74 -5.07
C GLY A 63 5.62 -9.69 -4.49
N ILE A 64 4.82 -8.66 -4.83
CA ILE A 64 3.41 -8.57 -4.42
C ILE A 64 2.66 -9.80 -4.91
N LYS A 65 2.75 -10.15 -6.20
CA LYS A 65 2.08 -11.32 -6.77
C LYS A 65 2.49 -12.60 -6.05
N HIS A 66 3.79 -12.79 -5.80
CA HIS A 66 4.31 -13.98 -5.13
C HIS A 66 3.77 -14.13 -3.69
N LEU A 67 3.80 -13.05 -2.91
CA LEU A 67 3.43 -13.07 -1.49
C LEU A 67 1.91 -13.06 -1.28
N SER A 68 1.17 -12.26 -2.05
CA SER A 68 -0.29 -12.15 -1.94
C SER A 68 -1.01 -13.32 -2.61
N GLN A 69 -0.40 -13.94 -3.63
CA GLN A 69 -1.02 -14.91 -4.54
C GLN A 69 -2.17 -14.30 -5.37
N LEU A 70 -2.21 -12.98 -5.53
CA LEU A 70 -3.14 -12.30 -6.42
C LEU A 70 -2.66 -12.39 -7.87
N SER A 71 -3.62 -12.36 -8.80
CA SER A 71 -3.31 -12.21 -10.21
C SER A 71 -2.82 -10.78 -10.51
N ARG A 72 -2.25 -10.54 -11.69
CA ARG A 72 -1.85 -9.19 -12.10
C ARG A 72 -3.07 -8.27 -12.23
N ASP A 73 -4.18 -8.80 -12.73
CA ASP A 73 -5.39 -8.03 -13.03
C ASP A 73 -6.12 -7.59 -11.75
N ASP A 74 -5.89 -8.31 -10.66
CA ASP A 74 -6.39 -7.95 -9.33
C ASP A 74 -5.57 -6.83 -8.67
N ILE A 75 -4.42 -6.44 -9.25
CA ILE A 75 -3.58 -5.33 -8.75
C ILE A 75 -3.92 -4.09 -9.57
N LEU A 76 -4.90 -3.32 -9.11
CA LEU A 76 -5.42 -2.15 -9.81
C LEU A 76 -4.41 -1.02 -9.89
N PHE A 77 -3.58 -0.84 -8.85
CA PHE A 77 -2.55 0.16 -8.80
C PHE A 77 -1.45 -0.20 -7.80
N ALA A 78 -0.21 0.16 -8.06
CA ALA A 78 0.86 0.12 -7.07
C ALA A 78 1.82 1.30 -7.23
N SER A 79 2.14 1.97 -6.13
CA SER A 79 3.17 3.00 -6.05
C SER A 79 4.30 2.51 -5.16
N PHE A 80 5.48 2.36 -5.74
CA PHE A 80 6.70 1.97 -5.01
C PHE A 80 7.60 3.15 -4.68
N ARG A 81 7.11 4.38 -4.90
CA ARG A 81 7.76 5.63 -4.52
C ARG A 81 8.07 5.67 -3.02
N ASN A 82 9.35 5.76 -2.70
CA ASN A 82 9.86 5.72 -1.33
C ASN A 82 10.80 6.90 -1.02
N HIS A 83 10.42 8.10 -1.45
CA HIS A 83 11.08 9.35 -1.07
C HIS A 83 10.56 9.85 0.29
N LEU A 84 11.11 10.96 0.79
CA LEU A 84 10.70 11.54 2.07
C LEU A 84 9.19 11.84 2.08
N CYS A 85 8.47 11.31 3.07
CA CYS A 85 7.02 11.43 3.19
C CYS A 85 6.23 10.87 1.98
N GLU A 86 6.81 10.00 1.15
CA GLU A 86 6.07 9.21 0.17
C GLU A 86 5.95 7.77 0.70
N ILE A 87 4.73 7.29 0.87
CA ILE A 87 4.46 5.98 1.46
C ILE A 87 4.10 5.03 0.32
N PRO A 88 4.87 3.96 0.08
CA PRO A 88 4.48 2.94 -0.88
C PRO A 88 3.16 2.28 -0.50
N PHE A 89 2.32 2.03 -1.51
CA PHE A 89 1.04 1.35 -1.31
C PHE A 89 0.60 0.65 -2.61
N CYS A 90 -0.33 -0.27 -2.48
CA CYS A 90 -1.05 -0.81 -3.63
C CYS A 90 -2.56 -0.83 -3.37
N VAL A 91 -3.33 -0.82 -4.46
CA VAL A 91 -4.78 -1.00 -4.46
C VAL A 91 -5.06 -2.29 -5.18
N VAL A 92 -5.74 -3.21 -4.50
CA VAL A 92 -6.03 -4.55 -5.01
C VAL A 92 -7.52 -4.87 -4.92
N VAL A 93 -8.00 -5.74 -5.81
CA VAL A 93 -9.30 -6.37 -5.71
C VAL A 93 -9.15 -7.65 -4.93
N ASP A 94 -9.92 -7.78 -3.85
CA ASP A 94 -9.97 -8.99 -3.05
C ASP A 94 -11.34 -9.64 -3.18
N HIS A 95 -11.44 -10.58 -4.12
CA HIS A 95 -12.66 -11.34 -4.36
C HIS A 95 -13.08 -12.19 -3.16
N LYS A 96 -12.15 -12.56 -2.25
CA LYS A 96 -12.48 -13.36 -1.06
C LYS A 96 -13.29 -12.57 -0.05
N THR A 97 -13.01 -11.27 0.09
CA THR A 97 -13.71 -10.36 1.01
C THR A 97 -14.73 -9.47 0.31
N THR A 98 -14.87 -9.60 -1.02
CA THR A 98 -15.65 -8.67 -1.86
C THR A 98 -15.29 -7.21 -1.56
N SER A 99 -14.00 -6.89 -1.56
CA SER A 99 -13.53 -5.53 -1.26
C SER A 99 -12.40 -5.06 -2.15
N ILE A 100 -12.35 -3.76 -2.38
CA ILE A 100 -11.20 -3.02 -2.88
C ILE A 100 -10.32 -2.73 -1.66
N VAL A 101 -9.10 -3.22 -1.65
CA VAL A 101 -8.19 -3.12 -0.51
C VAL A 101 -7.04 -2.17 -0.84
N ILE A 102 -6.91 -1.09 -0.07
CA ILE A 102 -5.72 -0.24 -0.08
C ILE A 102 -4.73 -0.82 0.93
N VAL A 103 -3.63 -1.36 0.42
CA VAL A 103 -2.56 -1.96 1.21
C VAL A 103 -1.43 -0.94 1.34
N ILE A 104 -1.26 -0.38 2.53
CA ILE A 104 -0.22 0.62 2.82
C ILE A 104 1.01 -0.11 3.38
N ARG A 105 2.16 0.09 2.74
CA ARG A 105 3.42 -0.48 3.21
C ARG A 105 3.86 0.22 4.50
N GLY A 106 4.27 -0.56 5.48
CA GLY A 106 4.95 -0.02 6.66
C GLY A 106 6.41 0.34 6.39
N SER A 107 7.12 0.71 7.45
CA SER A 107 8.52 1.12 7.40
C SER A 107 9.47 -0.09 7.28
N LEU A 108 10.35 -0.10 6.28
CA LEU A 108 11.42 -1.10 6.11
C LEU A 108 12.80 -0.50 5.86
N SER A 109 12.89 0.81 5.67
CA SER A 109 14.14 1.50 5.31
C SER A 109 14.50 2.58 6.33
N LEU A 110 15.78 2.96 6.38
CA LEU A 110 16.26 4.08 7.18
C LEU A 110 15.54 5.40 6.83
N ARG A 111 15.07 5.55 5.59
CA ARG A 111 14.29 6.71 5.13
C ARG A 111 12.87 6.71 5.71
N ASP A 112 12.25 5.54 5.81
CA ASP A 112 10.99 5.39 6.53
C ASP A 112 11.21 5.77 8.00
N LEU A 113 12.28 5.26 8.61
CA LEU A 113 12.65 5.58 9.98
C LEU A 113 12.91 7.10 10.18
N ILE A 114 13.52 7.81 9.23
CA ILE A 114 13.68 9.28 9.30
C ILE A 114 12.33 9.98 9.22
N THR A 115 11.43 9.50 8.36
CA THR A 115 10.04 9.99 8.29
C THR A 115 9.29 9.72 9.59
N ASP A 116 9.64 8.66 10.32
CA ASP A 116 9.09 8.28 11.62
C ASP A 116 9.75 9.00 12.82
N ILE A 117 11.03 9.40 12.69
CA ILE A 117 11.84 10.06 13.73
C ILE A 117 11.70 11.58 13.68
N ALA A 118 11.32 12.16 12.53
CA ALA A 118 11.13 13.59 12.38
C ALA A 118 9.95 14.09 13.24
N ALA A 119 10.20 14.28 14.54
CA ALA A 119 9.25 14.50 15.64
C ALA A 119 8.47 15.82 15.60
N ALA A 120 8.34 16.43 14.41
CA ALA A 120 7.45 17.56 14.22
C ALA A 120 6.00 17.06 14.30
N SER A 121 5.24 17.67 15.20
CA SER A 121 3.78 17.57 15.21
C SER A 121 3.19 18.71 14.38
N ASP A 122 2.03 18.45 13.78
CA ASP A 122 1.27 19.42 13.01
C ASP A 122 -0.21 19.25 13.34
N LEU A 123 -1.00 20.31 13.13
CA LEU A 123 -2.42 20.32 13.48
C LEU A 123 -3.18 19.29 12.64
N PHE A 124 -3.99 18.46 13.29
CA PHE A 124 -4.80 17.44 12.67
C PHE A 124 -6.12 17.27 13.40
N GLU A 125 -7.14 17.97 12.91
CA GLU A 125 -8.49 18.01 13.47
C GLU A 125 -9.52 17.43 12.48
N PRO A 126 -9.49 16.12 12.19
CA PRO A 126 -10.58 15.48 11.45
C PRO A 126 -11.86 15.45 12.31
N GLU A 127 -12.99 15.23 11.64
CA GLU A 127 -14.27 15.03 12.32
C GLU A 127 -14.18 13.89 13.36
N GLY A 128 -14.66 14.16 14.58
CA GLY A 128 -14.66 13.19 15.68
C GLY A 128 -13.40 13.17 16.55
N LEU A 129 -12.37 13.99 16.26
CA LEU A 129 -11.28 14.26 17.21
C LEU A 129 -11.49 15.57 17.98
N PRO A 130 -11.00 15.68 19.24
CA PRO A 130 -11.07 16.92 20.00
C PRO A 130 -10.36 18.08 19.28
N PRO A 131 -10.84 19.32 19.41
CA PRO A 131 -10.10 20.51 18.98
C PRO A 131 -8.70 20.56 19.61
N GLY A 132 -7.72 21.04 18.86
CA GLY A 132 -6.31 21.05 19.21
C GLY A 132 -5.59 19.72 18.98
N SER A 133 -6.23 18.74 18.33
CA SER A 133 -5.58 17.46 18.03
C SER A 133 -4.37 17.66 17.11
N MET A 134 -3.27 16.99 17.43
CA MET A 134 -2.04 17.03 16.66
C MET A 134 -1.65 15.63 16.20
N ALA A 135 -1.03 15.54 15.04
CA ALA A 135 -0.50 14.30 14.49
C ALA A 135 0.93 14.51 13.99
N HIS A 136 1.65 13.41 13.80
CA HIS A 136 3.01 13.44 13.26
C HIS A 136 3.00 14.05 11.85
N ARG A 137 3.75 15.14 11.64
CA ARG A 137 3.74 15.92 10.39
C ARG A 137 4.06 15.06 9.16
N GLY A 138 5.07 14.20 9.26
CA GLY A 138 5.44 13.28 8.19
C GLY A 138 4.30 12.32 7.79
N MET A 139 3.46 11.93 8.75
CA MET A 139 2.34 11.02 8.51
C MET A 139 1.18 11.74 7.85
N ILE A 140 0.90 12.98 8.26
CA ILE A 140 -0.10 13.83 7.59
C ILE A 140 0.31 14.07 6.15
N ILE A 141 1.57 14.44 5.90
CA ILE A 141 2.08 14.68 4.55
C ILE A 141 1.99 13.40 3.72
N GLY A 142 2.46 12.27 4.24
CA GLY A 142 2.43 10.99 3.54
C GLY A 142 1.01 10.53 3.18
N ALA A 143 0.07 10.65 4.12
CA ALA A 143 -1.34 10.37 3.85
C ALA A 143 -1.91 11.31 2.76
N LYS A 144 -1.60 12.62 2.80
CA LYS A 144 -2.02 13.59 1.78
C LYS A 144 -1.42 13.30 0.41
N VAL A 145 -0.18 12.80 0.32
CA VAL A 145 0.44 12.42 -0.94
C VAL A 145 -0.22 11.17 -1.50
N LEU A 146 -0.44 10.14 -0.68
CA LEU A 146 -1.15 8.93 -1.05
C LEU A 146 -2.56 9.25 -1.59
N LEU A 147 -3.33 10.06 -0.88
CA LEU A 147 -4.67 10.48 -1.30
C LEU A 147 -4.64 11.25 -2.63
N ARG A 148 -3.66 12.14 -2.81
CA ARG A 148 -3.46 12.83 -4.10
C ARG A 148 -3.15 11.87 -5.25
N GLN A 149 -2.40 10.79 -5.00
CA GLN A 149 -2.18 9.77 -6.02
C GLN A 149 -3.47 8.99 -6.33
N LEU A 150 -4.25 8.61 -5.31
CA LEU A 150 -5.56 7.97 -5.50
C LEU A 150 -6.50 8.78 -6.40
N ASP A 151 -6.60 10.08 -6.13
CA ASP A 151 -7.45 11.01 -6.88
C ASP A 151 -6.89 11.32 -8.28
N HIS A 152 -5.59 11.61 -8.40
CA HIS A 152 -4.96 11.98 -9.67
C HIS A 152 -5.09 10.86 -10.72
N TYR A 153 -4.90 9.61 -10.32
CA TYR A 153 -5.01 8.45 -11.22
C TYR A 153 -6.44 7.90 -11.31
N LYS A 154 -7.39 8.50 -10.58
CA LYS A 154 -8.80 8.11 -10.51
C LYS A 154 -9.00 6.64 -10.17
N ILE A 155 -8.21 6.17 -9.19
CA ILE A 155 -8.05 4.73 -8.92
C ILE A 155 -9.34 4.16 -8.33
N LEU A 156 -9.90 4.83 -7.32
CA LEU A 156 -11.11 4.36 -6.66
C LEU A 156 -12.34 4.52 -7.55
N GLU A 157 -12.48 5.60 -8.32
CA GLU A 157 -13.62 5.74 -9.23
C GLU A 157 -13.61 4.63 -10.30
N LYS A 158 -12.45 4.32 -10.89
CA LYS A 158 -12.32 3.20 -11.84
C LYS A 158 -12.59 1.84 -11.19
N ALA A 159 -12.10 1.65 -9.97
CA ALA A 159 -12.31 0.41 -9.22
C ALA A 159 -13.80 0.17 -8.95
N PHE A 160 -14.52 1.16 -8.42
CA PHE A 160 -15.95 1.03 -8.11
C PHE A 160 -16.85 1.05 -9.36
N ALA A 161 -16.42 1.67 -10.46
CA ALA A 161 -17.11 1.51 -11.74
C ALA A 161 -17.07 0.05 -12.25
N THR A 162 -15.97 -0.67 -11.98
CA THR A 162 -15.81 -2.07 -12.37
C THR A 162 -16.43 -3.04 -11.34
N TYR A 163 -16.32 -2.70 -10.05
CA TYR A 163 -16.75 -3.52 -8.91
C TYR A 163 -17.71 -2.75 -8.01
N PRO A 164 -18.94 -2.43 -8.47
CA PRO A 164 -19.87 -1.55 -7.76
C PRO A 164 -20.37 -2.11 -6.42
N ASN A 165 -20.36 -3.44 -6.27
CA ASN A 165 -20.83 -4.12 -5.07
C ASN A 165 -19.71 -4.40 -4.04
N TYR A 166 -18.49 -3.91 -4.28
CA TYR A 166 -17.34 -4.21 -3.42
C TYR A 166 -17.22 -3.13 -2.34
N GLY A 167 -16.84 -3.52 -1.12
CA GLY A 167 -16.53 -2.56 -0.06
C GLY A 167 -15.14 -1.93 -0.20
N LEU A 168 -14.84 -0.88 0.56
CA LEU A 168 -13.47 -0.36 0.71
C LEU A 168 -12.85 -0.85 2.02
N THR A 169 -11.66 -1.44 1.94
CA THR A 169 -10.87 -1.83 3.12
C THR A 169 -9.48 -1.20 3.06
N LEU A 170 -8.95 -0.80 4.21
CA LEU A 170 -7.55 -0.38 4.35
C LEU A 170 -6.81 -1.39 5.23
N THR A 171 -5.63 -1.81 4.80
CA THR A 171 -4.75 -2.69 5.58
C THR A 171 -3.30 -2.24 5.47
N GLY A 172 -2.50 -2.64 6.45
CA GLY A 172 -1.08 -2.37 6.48
C GLY A 172 -0.47 -3.02 7.71
N LYS A 173 0.80 -3.42 7.62
CA LYS A 173 1.52 -4.07 8.71
C LYS A 173 2.69 -3.20 9.08
N TYR A 174 2.78 -2.89 10.36
CA TYR A 174 3.92 -2.18 10.92
C TYR A 174 4.62 -3.05 11.96
N PHE A 175 5.94 -2.98 12.01
CA PHE A 175 6.78 -3.68 12.98
C PHE A 175 7.72 -2.61 13.57
N PRO A 176 7.69 -2.23 14.86
CA PRO A 176 6.72 -2.42 15.95
C PRO A 176 6.14 -1.10 16.52
N TYR A 177 5.86 -0.06 15.72
CA TYR A 177 5.35 1.24 16.21
C TYR A 177 3.87 1.53 15.81
N PRO A 178 3.11 2.34 16.61
CA PRO A 178 1.70 2.68 16.38
C PRO A 178 1.44 3.60 15.17
N ILE A 179 2.48 3.97 14.44
CA ILE A 179 2.50 5.04 13.42
C ILE A 179 1.61 4.73 12.21
N LEU A 180 1.57 3.47 11.76
CA LEU A 180 0.72 3.08 10.63
C LEU A 180 -0.77 3.18 10.93
N ARG A 181 -1.17 3.02 12.19
CA ARG A 181 -2.57 3.16 12.61
C ARG A 181 -3.04 4.60 12.39
N LEU A 182 -2.15 5.58 12.59
CA LEU A 182 -2.43 6.97 12.34
C LEU A 182 -2.59 7.25 10.84
N ILE A 183 -1.70 6.74 9.97
CA ILE A 183 -1.85 6.88 8.51
C ILE A 183 -3.17 6.25 8.05
N ILE A 184 -3.45 5.00 8.44
CA ILE A 184 -4.70 4.32 8.07
C ILE A 184 -5.91 5.12 8.57
N TYR A 185 -5.87 5.66 9.78
CA TYR A 185 -6.92 6.51 10.31
C TYR A 185 -7.09 7.80 9.50
N ILE A 186 -5.99 8.50 9.17
CA ILE A 186 -6.02 9.71 8.35
C ILE A 186 -6.66 9.36 6.99
N VAL A 187 -6.10 8.40 6.25
CA VAL A 187 -6.60 8.03 4.93
C VAL A 187 -8.06 7.60 4.99
N LYS A 188 -8.45 6.80 5.99
CA LYS A 188 -9.85 6.38 6.16
C LYS A 188 -10.79 7.57 6.36
N ASN A 189 -10.44 8.55 7.20
CA ASN A 189 -11.28 9.74 7.39
C ASN A 189 -11.44 10.54 6.09
N TYR A 190 -10.35 10.74 5.34
CA TYR A 190 -10.44 11.44 4.05
C TYR A 190 -11.25 10.67 2.99
N LEU A 191 -11.17 9.34 2.97
CA LEU A 191 -11.93 8.53 2.01
C LEU A 191 -13.42 8.38 2.38
N LEU A 192 -13.79 8.50 3.65
CA LEU A 192 -15.20 8.53 4.07
C LEU A 192 -15.96 9.73 3.47
N HIS A 193 -15.28 10.84 3.17
CA HIS A 193 -15.86 11.98 2.45
C HIS A 193 -16.05 11.75 0.94
N ILE A 194 -15.49 10.67 0.38
CA ILE A 194 -15.57 10.35 -1.06
C ILE A 194 -16.61 9.25 -1.35
N ILE A 195 -16.94 8.42 -0.34
CA ILE A 195 -17.83 7.25 -0.47
C ILE A 195 -19.28 7.57 -0.03
N ASN A 196 -19.50 8.68 0.67
CA ASN A 196 -20.82 9.24 0.99
C ASN A 196 -21.16 10.40 0.04
#